data_AF-A0A662RV29-F1
#
_entry.id   AF-A0A662RV29-F1
#
_cell.length_a   1.000
_cell.length_b   1.000
_cell.length_c   1.000
_cell.angle_alpha   90.00
_cell.angle_beta   90.00
_cell.angle_gamma   90.00
#
_symmetry.space_group_name_H-M   'P 1'
#
loop_
_entity.id
_entity.type
_entity.pdbx_description
1 polymer ?
#
loop_
_entity_poly.entity_id
_entity_poly.type
_entity_poly.pdbx_seq_one_letter_code
_entity_poly.pdbx_strand_id
1 'polypeptide(L)'
;MWVGERFYSPQSFTLEAERLGVSKLIASIPKGLEIGRTKVLLAHRKAWRNKETAIFYAFVVRRVEVLVRVEDLSKEWVKRLRKRGVVVIAAYKEQKQMRIGGD
;
A
#
# COMPACT_ATOMS: atom_id res chain seq x y z
N MET A 1 9.67 -3.05 -5.48
CA MET A 1 9.16 -2.57 -4.17
C MET A 1 9.71 -3.48 -3.09
N TRP A 2 10.32 -2.90 -2.04
CA TRP A 2 10.94 -3.66 -0.96
C TRP A 2 9.92 -4.12 0.08
N VAL A 3 9.98 -5.40 0.49
CA VAL A 3 9.22 -5.97 1.61
C VAL A 3 10.16 -6.16 2.79
N GLY A 4 9.75 -5.67 3.97
CA GLY A 4 10.58 -5.72 5.18
C GLY A 4 10.43 -7.04 5.93
N GLU A 5 11.50 -7.46 6.59
CA GLU A 5 11.58 -8.78 7.24
C GLU A 5 10.99 -8.84 8.66
N ARG A 6 10.54 -7.71 9.20
CA ARG A 6 10.04 -7.63 10.60
C ARG A 6 8.74 -8.41 10.80
N PHE A 7 7.86 -8.41 9.80
CA PHE A 7 6.49 -8.93 9.94
C PHE A 7 6.12 -9.97 8.87
N TYR A 8 6.88 -10.05 7.78
CA TYR A 8 6.53 -10.90 6.64
C TYR A 8 7.70 -11.78 6.19
N SER A 9 7.38 -13.01 5.79
CA SER A 9 8.22 -13.82 4.90
C SER A 9 7.75 -13.63 3.45
N PRO A 10 8.58 -13.98 2.44
CA PRO A 10 8.13 -13.97 1.05
C PRO A 10 6.83 -14.75 0.83
N GLN A 11 6.70 -15.92 1.47
CA GLN A 11 5.54 -16.79 1.35
C GLN A 11 4.30 -16.16 1.99
N SER A 12 4.41 -15.67 3.24
CA SER A 12 3.25 -15.08 3.93
C SER A 12 2.77 -13.80 3.22
N PHE A 13 3.70 -12.98 2.73
CA PHE A 13 3.38 -11.77 1.97
C PHE A 13 2.68 -12.11 0.65
N THR A 14 3.16 -13.13 -0.07
CA THR A 14 2.57 -13.53 -1.36
C THR A 14 1.13 -14.00 -1.18
N LEU A 15 0.88 -14.85 -0.19
CA LEU A 15 -0.47 -15.36 0.10
C LEU A 15 -1.45 -14.25 0.49
N GLU A 16 -1.00 -13.26 1.28
CA GLU A 16 -1.82 -12.10 1.63
C GLU A 16 -2.06 -11.20 0.41
N ALA A 17 -1.00 -10.94 -0.37
CA ALA A 17 -1.07 -10.10 -1.57
C ALA A 17 -2.00 -10.67 -2.64
N GLU A 18 -2.05 -11.99 -2.81
CA GLU A 18 -2.98 -12.67 -3.72
C GLU A 18 -4.43 -12.56 -3.26
N ARG A 19 -4.68 -12.64 -1.95
CA ARG A 19 -6.02 -12.63 -1.38
C ARG A 19 -6.61 -11.22 -1.24
N LEU A 20 -5.80 -10.27 -0.79
CA LEU A 20 -6.26 -8.94 -0.35
C LEU A 20 -5.63 -7.79 -1.14
N GLY A 21 -4.63 -8.07 -1.98
CA GLY A 21 -3.81 -7.05 -2.61
C GLY A 21 -2.70 -6.54 -1.68
N VAL A 22 -1.99 -5.50 -2.12
CA VAL A 22 -0.81 -5.00 -1.42
C VAL A 22 -1.09 -3.66 -0.76
N SER A 23 -1.08 -3.64 0.57
CA SER A 23 -1.12 -2.40 1.36
C SER A 23 0.29 -1.99 1.78
N LYS A 24 0.71 -0.78 1.41
CA LYS A 24 2.03 -0.27 1.80
C LYS A 24 2.03 1.25 1.93
N LEU A 25 2.68 1.74 2.99
CA LEU A 25 3.07 3.14 3.09
C LEU A 25 4.21 3.43 2.11
N ILE A 26 3.96 4.34 1.17
CA ILE A 26 4.93 4.80 0.17
C ILE A 26 4.98 6.33 0.18
N ALA A 27 6.13 6.91 -0.14
CA ALA A 27 6.29 8.36 -0.18
C ALA A 27 5.44 9.02 -1.30
N SER A 28 5.34 8.34 -2.44
CA SER A 28 4.50 8.78 -3.56
C SER A 28 4.19 7.63 -4.51
N ILE A 29 3.08 7.73 -5.24
CA ILE A 29 2.78 6.84 -6.36
C ILE A 29 3.64 7.25 -7.56
N PRO A 30 4.48 6.35 -8.13
CA PRO A 30 5.36 6.66 -9.25
C PRO A 30 4.63 7.37 -10.40
N LYS A 31 5.23 8.43 -10.96
CA LYS A 31 4.58 9.29 -11.97
C LYS A 31 4.13 8.51 -13.22
N GLY A 32 4.97 7.59 -13.71
CA GLY A 32 4.71 6.75 -14.89
C GLY A 32 4.02 5.42 -14.59
N LEU A 33 3.37 5.27 -13.43
CA LEU A 33 2.58 4.07 -13.17
C LEU A 33 1.33 4.08 -14.04
N GLU A 34 1.19 3.06 -14.87
CA GLU A 34 0.05 2.80 -15.76
C GLU A 34 -0.74 1.59 -15.28
N ILE A 35 -2.02 1.79 -14.95
CA ILE A 35 -2.93 0.71 -14.57
C ILE A 35 -3.10 -0.26 -15.75
N GLY A 36 -3.07 -1.56 -15.46
CA GLY A 36 -3.17 -2.65 -16.43
C GLY A 36 -1.86 -2.96 -17.17
N ARG A 37 -0.81 -2.15 -16.99
CA ARG A 37 0.46 -2.28 -17.72
C ARG A 37 1.68 -2.40 -16.80
N THR A 38 1.80 -1.53 -15.81
CA THR A 38 2.97 -1.51 -14.93
C THR A 38 3.03 -2.77 -14.08
N LYS A 39 4.15 -3.49 -14.17
CA LYS A 39 4.49 -4.59 -13.27
C LYS A 39 5.22 -4.05 -12.04
N VAL A 40 4.78 -4.45 -10.85
CA VAL A 40 5.49 -4.23 -9.59
C VAL A 40 6.20 -5.51 -9.20
N LEU A 41 7.52 -5.43 -9.06
CA LEU A 41 8.36 -6.53 -8.60
C LEU A 41 8.56 -6.39 -7.09
N LEU A 42 8.28 -7.43 -6.32
CA LEU A 42 8.50 -7.47 -4.88
C LEU A 42 9.84 -8.13 -4.58
N ALA A 43 10.67 -7.44 -3.81
CA ALA A 43 11.98 -7.93 -3.38
C ALA A 43 12.02 -8.07 -1.86
N HIS A 44 12.72 -9.10 -1.39
CA HIS A 44 12.89 -9.38 0.04
C HIS A 44 14.28 -9.98 0.28
N ARG A 45 14.89 -9.66 1.44
CA ARG A 45 16.24 -10.16 1.78
C ARG A 45 16.31 -11.69 1.88
N LYS A 46 15.23 -12.34 2.34
CA LYS A 46 15.16 -13.81 2.50
C LYS A 46 14.42 -14.50 1.35
N ALA A 47 14.43 -13.91 0.16
CA ALA A 47 13.71 -14.45 -1.00
C ALA A 47 14.43 -15.66 -1.63
N TRP A 48 15.74 -15.77 -1.45
CA TRP A 48 16.55 -16.87 -2.01
C TRP A 48 17.15 -17.77 -0.94
N ARG A 49 17.52 -19.00 -1.32
CA ARG A 49 17.97 -20.09 -0.43
C ARG A 49 19.08 -19.69 0.56
N ASN A 50 19.94 -18.73 0.21
CA ASN A 50 21.04 -18.24 1.05
C ASN A 50 20.76 -16.91 1.77
N LYS A 51 19.49 -16.54 1.97
CA LYS A 51 19.09 -15.20 2.48
C LYS A 51 19.66 -14.06 1.63
N GLU A 52 19.78 -14.32 0.34
CA GLU A 52 20.11 -13.29 -0.64
C GLU A 52 18.86 -12.53 -1.05
N THR A 53 19.06 -11.23 -1.28
CA THR A 53 18.04 -10.36 -1.83
C THR A 53 17.68 -10.84 -3.22
N ALA A 54 16.41 -11.19 -3.41
CA ALA A 54 15.87 -11.55 -4.71
C ALA A 54 14.45 -11.03 -4.87
N ILE A 55 14.01 -10.97 -6.12
CA ILE A 55 12.60 -10.78 -6.46
C ILE A 55 11.88 -12.11 -6.21
N PHE A 56 10.80 -12.08 -5.46
CA PHE A 56 10.04 -13.30 -5.11
C PHE A 56 8.62 -13.30 -5.66
N TYR A 57 8.09 -12.14 -6.06
CA TYR A 57 6.73 -12.01 -6.56
C TYR A 57 6.61 -10.81 -7.51
N ALA A 58 5.68 -10.90 -8.46
CA ALA A 58 5.40 -9.82 -9.38
C ALA A 58 3.89 -9.77 -9.68
N PHE A 59 3.35 -8.56 -9.81
CA PHE A 59 1.96 -8.38 -10.22
C PHE A 59 1.80 -7.17 -11.13
N VAL A 60 0.78 -7.20 -11.99
CA VAL A 60 0.36 -6.03 -12.78
C VAL A 60 -0.59 -5.20 -11.93
N VAL A 61 -0.35 -3.89 -11.85
CA VAL A 61 -1.20 -2.99 -11.07
C VAL A 61 -2.56 -2.86 -11.74
N ARG A 62 -3.62 -3.34 -11.08
CA ARG A 62 -5.00 -3.24 -11.61
C ARG A 62 -5.81 -2.09 -11.02
N ARG A 63 -5.47 -1.68 -9.81
CA ARG A 63 -6.13 -0.59 -9.07
C ARG A 63 -5.14 -0.01 -8.07
N VAL A 64 -5.24 1.29 -7.81
CA VAL A 64 -4.49 1.95 -6.74
C VAL A 64 -5.47 2.68 -5.86
N GLU A 65 -5.40 2.44 -4.55
CA GLU A 65 -6.23 3.07 -3.55
C GLU A 65 -5.35 3.87 -2.59
N VAL A 66 -5.79 5.08 -2.24
CA VAL A 66 -5.11 5.92 -1.26
C VAL A 66 -6.09 6.35 -0.20
N LEU A 67 -5.76 6.05 1.05
CA LEU A 67 -6.44 6.57 2.22
C LEU A 67 -6.09 8.06 2.38
N VAL A 68 -7.12 8.91 2.41
CA VAL A 68 -6.98 10.36 2.55
C VAL A 68 -7.89 10.81 3.69
N ARG A 69 -7.35 11.63 4.60
CA ARG A 69 -8.16 12.22 5.67
C ARG A 69 -9.27 13.08 5.08
N VAL A 70 -10.43 13.07 5.70
CA VAL A 70 -11.62 13.81 5.21
C VAL A 70 -11.30 15.29 4.99
N GLU A 71 -10.56 15.92 5.92
CA GLU A 71 -10.16 17.33 5.81
C GLU A 71 -9.22 17.63 4.63
N ASP A 72 -8.59 16.62 4.05
CA ASP A 72 -7.65 16.76 2.93
C ASP A 72 -8.32 16.55 1.55
N LEU A 73 -9.58 16.10 1.49
CA LEU A 73 -10.24 15.67 0.24
C LEU A 73 -10.36 16.76 -0.83
N SER A 74 -10.36 18.04 -0.43
CA SER A 74 -10.46 19.20 -1.30
C SER A 74 -9.10 19.64 -1.87
N LYS A 75 -7.97 19.16 -1.30
CA LYS A 75 -6.63 19.61 -1.66
C LYS A 75 -6.26 19.25 -3.10
N GLU A 76 -5.47 20.10 -3.75
CA GLU A 76 -5.10 19.99 -5.17
C GLU A 76 -4.38 18.68 -5.47
N TRP A 77 -3.58 18.16 -4.54
CA TRP A 77 -2.90 16.89 -4.73
C TRP A 77 -3.87 15.70 -4.79
N VAL A 78 -4.99 15.75 -4.07
CA VAL A 78 -6.05 14.73 -4.13
C VAL A 78 -6.79 14.80 -5.47
N LYS A 79 -7.07 16.00 -5.97
CA LYS A 79 -7.61 16.20 -7.33
C LYS A 79 -6.68 15.60 -8.38
N ARG A 80 -5.36 15.76 -8.25
CA ARG A 80 -4.36 15.15 -9.15
C ARG A 80 -4.34 13.61 -9.06
N LEU A 81 -4.53 13.03 -7.87
CA LEU A 81 -4.65 11.58 -7.73
C LEU A 81 -5.87 11.04 -8.49
N ARG A 82 -7.04 11.67 -8.30
CA ARG A 82 -8.26 11.29 -9.02
C ARG A 82 -8.09 11.36 -10.53
N LYS A 83 -7.48 12.45 -11.05
CA LYS A 83 -7.18 12.61 -12.49
C LYS A 83 -6.25 11.52 -13.05
N ARG A 84 -5.44 10.89 -12.19
CA ARG A 84 -4.55 9.77 -12.56
C ARG A 84 -5.24 8.40 -12.47
N GLY A 85 -6.54 8.35 -12.16
CA GLY A 85 -7.27 7.09 -11.98
C GLY A 85 -7.02 6.41 -10.62
N VAL A 86 -6.44 7.12 -9.66
CA VAL A 86 -6.26 6.61 -8.29
C VAL A 86 -7.57 6.77 -7.52
N VAL A 87 -8.01 5.69 -6.88
CA VAL A 87 -9.20 5.69 -6.03
C VAL A 87 -8.85 6.30 -4.69
N VAL A 88 -9.58 7.35 -4.31
CA VAL A 88 -9.40 8.04 -3.03
C VAL A 88 -10.43 7.50 -2.04
N ILE A 89 -9.96 6.91 -0.95
CA ILE A 89 -10.80 6.41 0.14
C ILE A 89 -10.71 7.42 1.29
N ALA A 90 -11.84 7.99 1.68
CA ALA A 90 -11.92 8.92 2.79
C ALA A 90 -11.78 8.17 4.13
N ALA A 91 -10.86 8.61 4.98
CA ALA A 91 -10.64 8.04 6.29
C ALA A 91 -10.92 9.09 7.38
N TYR A 92 -11.74 8.73 8.36
CA TYR A 92 -12.01 9.56 9.53
C TYR A 92 -10.93 9.31 10.59
N LYS A 93 -10.61 10.34 11.37
CA LYS A 93 -9.82 10.17 12.58
C LYS A 93 -10.72 9.48 13.61
N GLU A 94 -10.25 8.38 14.22
CA GLU A 94 -10.95 7.78 15.35
C GLU A 94 -11.23 8.85 16.42
N GLN A 95 -12.49 8.96 16.86
CA GLN A 95 -12.81 9.70 18.07
C GLN A 95 -12.33 8.85 19.25
N LYS A 96 -11.29 9.32 19.94
CA LYS A 96 -10.79 8.69 21.16
C LYS A 96 -11.94 8.68 22.17
N GLN A 97 -12.49 7.51 22.50
CA GLN A 97 -13.50 7.36 23.55
C GLN A 97 -12.92 7.96 24.84
N MET A 98 -13.44 9.10 25.30
CA MET A 98 -13.16 9.57 26.65
C MET A 98 -13.71 8.50 27.59
N ARG A 99 -12.83 7.79 28.30
CA ARG A 99 -13.21 7.06 29.50
C ARG A 99 -13.64 8.11 30.51
N ILE A 100 -14.94 8.33 30.61
CA ILE A 100 -15.53 8.95 31.78
C ILE A 100 -15.27 7.93 32.88
N GLY A 101 -14.27 8.19 33.73
CA GLY A 101 -14.05 7.42 34.93
C GLY A 101 -15.33 7.53 35.76
N GLY A 102 -15.99 6.40 35.98
CA GLY A 102 -17.01 6.26 37.01
C GLY A 102 -16.32 6.27 38.37
N ASP A 103 -17.01 6.89 39.31
CA ASP A 103 -16.61 7.22 40.69
C ASP A 103 -16.11 6.03 41.52
#